data_AF-A0A519F2R1-F1
#
_entry.id   AF-A0A519F2R1-F1
#
_cell.length_a   1.000
_cell.length_b   1.000
_cell.length_c   1.000
_cell.angle_alpha   90.00
_cell.angle_beta   90.00
_cell.angle_gamma   90.00
#
_symmetry.space_group_name_H-M   'P 1'
#
loop_
_entity.id
_entity.type
_entity.pdbx_description
1 polymer ?
#
loop_
_entity_poly.entity_id
_entity_poly.type
_entity_poly.pdbx_seq_one_letter_code
_entity_poly.pdbx_strand_id
1 'polypeptide(L)'
;SYYGQHVDHRVSPQRPDLVAKAIKPDYALASHVAPLGLWFYTGTNLPETYRGGAFIGEHGSWDRSPLSGYKVSYVRFVDGRPTGPIVPVVTGFASADEKSLFGAPVGLAQSADGALLIADDVGNAVWAVTGSGS
;
A
#
# COMPACT_ATOMS: atom_id res chain seq x y z
N SER A 1 11.80 14.80 -12.81
CA SER A 1 11.97 13.34 -12.93
C SER A 1 10.60 12.73 -12.67
N TYR A 2 10.20 11.68 -13.39
CA TYR A 2 9.00 10.93 -13.03
C TYR A 2 9.31 9.71 -12.14
N TYR A 3 10.48 9.07 -12.29
CA TYR A 3 10.93 7.95 -11.46
C TYR A 3 12.44 7.78 -11.59
N GLY A 4 13.25 8.15 -10.58
CA GLY A 4 14.71 8.14 -10.73
C GLY A 4 15.20 9.03 -11.88
N GLN A 5 16.09 8.56 -12.75
CA GLN A 5 16.69 9.40 -13.80
C GLN A 5 15.82 9.52 -15.08
N HIS A 6 14.51 9.32 -15.00
CA HIS A 6 13.64 9.49 -16.16
C HIS A 6 13.08 10.91 -16.29
N VAL A 7 13.26 11.52 -17.48
CA VAL A 7 12.77 12.87 -17.81
C VAL A 7 11.25 12.84 -18.01
N ASP A 8 10.56 13.83 -17.42
CA ASP A 8 9.14 14.05 -17.68
C ASP A 8 8.99 15.14 -18.76
N HIS A 9 8.62 14.74 -19.98
CA HIS A 9 8.52 15.65 -21.12
C HIS A 9 7.40 16.69 -21.00
N ARG A 10 6.47 16.53 -20.04
CA ARG A 10 5.35 17.48 -19.83
C ARG A 10 5.77 18.74 -19.08
N VAL A 11 6.91 18.71 -18.40
CA VAL A 11 7.40 19.85 -17.60
C VAL A 11 8.18 20.83 -18.47
N SER A 12 7.92 22.13 -18.32
CA SER A 12 8.69 23.19 -18.99
C SER A 12 8.95 24.36 -18.02
N PRO A 13 10.19 24.89 -17.94
CA PRO A 13 11.37 24.45 -18.66
C PRO A 13 11.92 23.12 -18.14
N GLN A 14 12.61 22.38 -19.01
CA GLN A 14 13.27 21.12 -18.64
C GLN A 14 14.50 21.34 -17.75
N ARG A 15 14.74 20.42 -16.81
CA ARG A 15 15.88 20.42 -15.87
C ARG A 15 16.57 19.05 -15.80
N PRO A 16 17.20 18.59 -16.90
CA PRO A 16 17.86 17.27 -16.94
C PRO A 16 19.00 17.14 -15.92
N ASP A 17 19.63 18.25 -15.54
CA ASP A 17 20.65 18.32 -14.48
C ASP A 17 20.12 17.88 -13.11
N LEU A 18 18.85 18.21 -12.80
CA LEU A 18 18.19 17.76 -11.58
C LEU A 18 17.67 16.32 -11.71
N VAL A 19 17.22 15.92 -12.90
CA VAL A 19 16.78 14.54 -13.17
C VAL A 19 17.92 13.55 -12.96
N ALA A 20 19.15 13.88 -13.38
CA ALA A 20 20.32 13.01 -13.19
C ALA A 20 20.63 12.71 -11.71
N LYS A 21 20.25 13.61 -10.80
CA LYS A 21 20.46 13.48 -9.34
C LYS A 21 19.29 12.82 -8.62
N ALA A 22 18.19 12.53 -9.30
CA ALA A 22 17.02 11.94 -8.68
C ALA A 22 17.28 10.49 -8.28
N ILE A 23 16.98 10.16 -7.03
CA ILE A 23 17.10 8.80 -6.50
C ILE A 23 15.86 8.02 -6.91
N LYS A 24 16.05 6.82 -7.48
CA LYS A 24 14.96 5.92 -7.84
C LYS A 24 14.38 5.29 -6.56
N PRO A 25 13.04 5.30 -6.37
CA PRO A 25 12.43 4.54 -5.29
C PRO A 25 12.73 3.04 -5.40
N ASP A 26 12.91 2.38 -4.27
CA ASP A 26 13.21 0.94 -4.20
C ASP A 26 12.05 0.06 -4.71
N TYR A 27 10.83 0.58 -4.65
CA TYR A 27 9.62 -0.15 -5.03
C TYR A 27 8.52 0.81 -5.49
N ALA A 28 7.74 0.39 -6.49
CA ALA A 28 6.61 1.13 -7.00
C ALA A 28 5.31 0.41 -6.67
N LEU A 29 4.29 1.17 -6.29
CA LEU A 29 2.90 0.71 -6.24
C LEU A 29 2.18 1.11 -7.53
N ALA A 30 0.94 0.65 -7.70
CA ALA A 30 0.12 1.11 -8.81
C ALA A 30 -0.17 2.63 -8.69
N SER A 31 -0.41 3.28 -9.82
CA SER A 31 -0.71 4.71 -9.86
C SER A 31 -2.03 5.03 -9.15
N HIS A 32 -2.10 6.17 -8.46
CA HIS A 32 -3.28 6.70 -7.78
C HIS A 32 -3.80 5.86 -6.58
N VAL A 33 -3.05 4.89 -6.06
CA VAL A 33 -3.51 4.08 -4.92
C VAL A 33 -3.55 4.82 -3.58
N ALA A 34 -2.97 6.03 -3.50
CA ALA A 34 -2.89 6.86 -2.29
C ALA A 34 -2.47 6.06 -1.04
N PRO A 35 -1.20 5.59 -0.96
CA PRO A 35 -0.75 4.81 0.19
C PRO A 35 -0.63 5.73 1.42
N LEU A 36 -1.44 5.48 2.46
CA LEU A 36 -1.48 6.30 3.69
C LEU A 36 -1.02 5.55 4.94
N GLY A 37 -0.85 4.23 4.85
CA GLY A 37 -0.35 3.39 5.95
C GLY A 37 0.76 2.47 5.50
N LEU A 38 1.78 2.29 6.34
CA LEU A 38 2.88 1.35 6.14
C LEU A 38 3.22 0.70 7.49
N TRP A 39 3.24 -0.62 7.56
CA TRP A 39 3.58 -1.35 8.77
C TRP A 39 4.44 -2.59 8.50
N PHE A 40 5.63 -2.66 9.09
CA PHE A 40 6.46 -3.87 9.04
C PHE A 40 5.99 -4.88 10.07
N TYR A 41 5.63 -6.08 9.62
CA TYR A 41 4.98 -7.07 10.46
C TYR A 41 5.98 -8.01 11.14
N THR A 42 5.97 -8.02 12.46
CA THR A 42 6.82 -8.88 13.30
C THR A 42 6.03 -9.88 14.15
N GLY A 43 4.71 -9.89 14.02
CA GLY A 43 3.80 -10.64 14.89
C GLY A 43 3.70 -12.11 14.53
N THR A 44 2.95 -12.85 15.34
CA THR A 44 2.75 -14.30 15.16
C THR A 44 1.33 -14.73 14.82
N ASN A 45 0.38 -13.79 14.79
CA ASN A 45 -1.03 -14.06 14.60
C ASN A 45 -1.37 -14.40 13.13
N LEU A 46 -0.69 -13.74 12.20
CA LEU A 46 -0.82 -14.01 10.77
C LEU A 46 0.15 -15.12 10.32
N PRO A 47 -0.14 -15.80 9.19
CA PRO A 47 0.75 -16.82 8.62
C PRO A 47 2.21 -16.35 8.46
N GLU A 48 3.15 -17.29 8.60
CA GLU A 48 4.59 -17.01 8.59
C GLU A 48 5.07 -16.24 7.36
N THR A 49 4.41 -16.42 6.22
CA THR A 49 4.71 -15.71 4.97
C THR A 49 4.69 -14.18 5.08
N TYR A 50 3.96 -13.63 6.05
CA TYR A 50 3.85 -12.17 6.29
C TYR A 50 4.94 -11.61 7.21
N ARG A 51 5.65 -12.47 7.94
CA ARG A 51 6.66 -12.03 8.92
C ARG A 51 7.86 -11.41 8.23
N GLY A 52 8.28 -10.25 8.72
CA GLY A 52 9.40 -9.48 8.20
C GLY A 52 9.09 -8.66 6.95
N GLY A 53 7.90 -8.80 6.35
CA GLY A 53 7.46 -7.95 5.23
C GLY A 53 6.64 -6.74 5.69
N ALA A 54 6.14 -5.97 4.72
CA ALA A 54 5.41 -4.74 4.97
C ALA A 54 3.97 -4.82 4.48
N PHE A 55 3.02 -4.40 5.31
CA PHE A 55 1.65 -4.10 4.91
C PHE A 55 1.52 -2.64 4.53
N ILE A 56 0.71 -2.36 3.52
CA ILE A 56 0.49 -1.03 2.96
C ILE A 56 -1.01 -0.79 2.85
N GLY A 57 -1.50 0.27 3.49
CA GLY A 57 -2.88 0.73 3.37
C GLY A 57 -3.02 1.63 2.15
N GLU A 58 -3.68 1.15 1.11
CA GLU A 58 -3.97 1.88 -0.12
C GLU A 58 -5.36 2.52 -0.01
N HIS A 59 -5.40 3.81 0.33
CA HIS A 59 -6.64 4.57 0.58
C HIS A 59 -7.52 4.67 -0.66
N GLY A 60 -6.88 4.75 -1.84
CA GLY A 60 -7.53 4.64 -3.12
C GLY A 60 -7.60 5.93 -3.94
N SER A 61 -7.88 5.76 -5.23
CA SER A 61 -7.95 6.84 -6.21
C SER A 61 -9.27 7.56 -6.14
N TRP A 62 -9.25 8.88 -6.32
CA TRP A 62 -10.45 9.70 -6.55
C TRP A 62 -10.55 10.20 -8.00
N ASP A 63 -9.44 10.17 -8.76
CA ASP A 63 -9.27 10.80 -10.07
C ASP A 63 -8.87 9.79 -11.17
N ARG A 64 -9.26 8.53 -11.02
CA ARG A 64 -8.91 7.45 -11.96
C ARG A 64 -10.10 6.55 -12.26
N SER A 65 -10.19 6.08 -13.51
CA SER A 65 -11.08 5.01 -13.94
C SER A 65 -10.28 3.93 -14.69
N PRO A 66 -10.39 2.63 -14.34
CA PRO A 66 -11.09 2.10 -13.16
C PRO A 66 -10.45 2.59 -11.84
N LEU A 67 -11.10 2.38 -10.69
CA LEU A 67 -10.52 2.71 -9.39
C LEU A 67 -9.20 1.96 -9.17
N SER A 68 -8.33 2.53 -8.33
CA SER A 68 -7.10 1.89 -7.86
C SER A 68 -6.97 2.04 -6.35
N GLY A 69 -6.36 1.07 -5.67
CA GLY A 69 -6.27 1.04 -4.21
C GLY A 69 -7.49 0.41 -3.56
N TYR A 70 -8.01 1.02 -2.49
CA TYR A 70 -9.11 0.50 -1.67
C TYR A 70 -8.82 -0.93 -1.16
N LYS A 71 -7.62 -1.11 -0.60
CA LYS A 71 -7.14 -2.40 -0.10
C LYS A 71 -5.96 -2.23 0.86
N VAL A 72 -5.70 -3.29 1.63
CA VAL A 72 -4.42 -3.49 2.29
C VAL A 72 -3.63 -4.52 1.50
N SER A 73 -2.43 -4.14 1.10
CA SER A 73 -1.50 -4.96 0.33
C SER A 73 -0.29 -5.36 1.18
N TYR A 74 0.40 -6.42 0.78
CA TYR A 74 1.63 -6.91 1.38
C TYR A 74 2.77 -6.92 0.36
N VAL A 75 3.96 -6.54 0.81
CA VAL A 75 5.21 -6.66 0.06
C VAL A 75 6.20 -7.45 0.93
N ARG A 76 6.76 -8.52 0.36
CA ARG A 76 7.79 -9.32 1.03
C ARG A 76 9.09 -8.53 1.11
N PHE A 77 9.78 -8.61 2.25
CA PHE A 77 11.13 -8.06 2.40
C PHE A 77 12.14 -9.19 2.67
N VAL A 78 13.33 -9.06 2.10
CA VAL A 78 14.49 -9.93 2.33
C VAL A 78 15.71 -9.02 2.45
N ASP A 79 16.50 -9.18 3.52
CA ASP A 79 17.70 -8.38 3.80
C ASP A 79 17.47 -6.86 3.70
N GLY A 80 16.33 -6.40 4.24
CA GLY A 80 15.94 -5.00 4.26
C GLY A 80 15.45 -4.44 2.92
N ARG A 81 15.30 -5.27 1.88
CA ARG A 81 14.83 -4.86 0.55
C ARG A 81 13.49 -5.47 0.20
N PRO A 82 12.57 -4.72 -0.45
CA PRO A 82 11.33 -5.27 -0.97
C PRO A 82 11.63 -6.23 -2.13
N THR A 83 10.91 -7.34 -2.17
CA THR A 83 11.09 -8.41 -3.16
C THR A 83 9.74 -8.95 -3.62
N GLY A 84 9.69 -9.38 -4.88
CA GLY A 84 8.50 -10.00 -5.46
C GLY A 84 7.35 -9.02 -5.74
N PRO A 85 6.20 -9.54 -6.20
CA PRO A 85 5.03 -8.74 -6.51
C PRO A 85 4.26 -8.33 -5.25
N ILE A 86 3.48 -7.27 -5.37
CA ILE A 86 2.50 -6.84 -4.37
C ILE A 86 1.41 -7.92 -4.26
N VAL A 87 1.05 -8.29 -3.03
CA VAL A 87 -0.01 -9.26 -2.74
C VAL A 87 -1.18 -8.54 -2.06
N PRO A 88 -2.39 -8.50 -2.64
CA PRO A 88 -3.58 -8.02 -1.94
C PRO A 88 -3.92 -8.92 -0.75
N VAL A 89 -4.22 -8.35 0.41
CA VAL A 89 -4.52 -9.11 1.65
C VAL A 89 -5.92 -8.82 2.17
N VAL A 90 -6.30 -7.55 2.26
CA VAL A 90 -7.67 -7.15 2.62
C VAL A 90 -8.23 -6.31 1.49
N THR A 91 -9.32 -6.79 0.89
CA THR A 91 -9.97 -6.18 -0.27
C THR A 91 -11.47 -6.07 -0.03
N GLY A 92 -12.20 -5.45 -0.96
CA GLY A 92 -13.66 -5.29 -0.84
C GLY A 92 -14.06 -4.00 -0.13
N PHE A 93 -13.16 -3.03 -0.04
CA PHE A 93 -13.47 -1.67 0.43
C PHE A 93 -14.21 -0.84 -0.63
N ALA A 94 -14.28 -1.31 -1.88
CA ALA A 94 -15.13 -0.74 -2.93
C ALA A 94 -16.06 -1.83 -3.49
N SER A 95 -17.25 -1.42 -3.93
CA SER A 95 -18.19 -2.31 -4.61
C SER A 95 -17.62 -2.84 -5.92
N ALA A 96 -18.05 -4.02 -6.34
CA ALA A 96 -17.57 -4.64 -7.58
C ALA A 96 -17.85 -3.81 -8.84
N ASP A 97 -18.87 -2.94 -8.80
CA ASP A 97 -19.19 -1.99 -9.87
C ASP A 97 -18.54 -0.61 -9.69
N GLU A 98 -17.70 -0.45 -8.66
CA GLU A 98 -16.94 0.77 -8.33
C GLU A 98 -17.80 2.01 -8.03
N LYS A 99 -19.11 1.85 -7.79
CA LYS A 99 -20.04 2.96 -7.51
C LYS A 99 -20.19 3.31 -6.04
N SER A 100 -19.70 2.47 -5.15
CA SER A 100 -19.83 2.67 -3.71
C SER A 100 -18.56 2.27 -3.00
N LEU A 101 -18.21 3.05 -1.98
CA LEU A 101 -17.10 2.74 -1.08
C LEU A 101 -17.68 2.20 0.22
N PHE A 102 -17.17 1.06 0.64
CA PHE A 102 -17.45 0.43 1.94
C PHE A 102 -16.38 0.78 2.97
N GLY A 103 -15.20 1.24 2.51
CA GLY A 103 -14.18 1.83 3.36
C GLY A 103 -12.99 2.37 2.55
N ALA A 104 -12.01 2.93 3.24
CA ALA A 104 -10.76 3.40 2.68
C ALA A 104 -9.66 3.33 3.76
N PRO A 105 -8.67 2.40 3.63
CA PRO A 105 -7.70 2.18 4.68
C PRO A 105 -6.70 3.35 4.79
N VAL A 106 -6.46 3.82 6.01
CA VAL A 106 -5.53 4.93 6.34
C VAL A 106 -4.36 4.44 7.18
N GLY A 107 -4.56 4.24 8.48
CA GLY A 107 -3.52 3.84 9.41
C GLY A 107 -3.42 2.32 9.55
N LEU A 108 -2.19 1.81 9.66
CA LEU A 108 -1.91 0.42 9.99
C LEU A 108 -1.14 0.34 11.31
N ALA A 109 -1.47 -0.66 12.13
CA ALA A 109 -0.74 -0.98 13.35
C ALA A 109 -0.76 -2.49 13.61
N GLN A 110 -0.02 -2.92 14.62
CA GLN A 110 -0.09 -4.28 15.15
C GLN A 110 -0.56 -4.26 16.60
N SER A 111 -1.51 -5.13 16.94
CA SER A 111 -1.93 -5.34 18.33
C SER A 111 -0.91 -6.16 19.11
N ALA A 112 -1.01 -6.17 20.44
CA ALA A 112 -0.08 -6.89 21.30
C ALA A 112 -0.04 -8.42 21.05
N ASP A 113 -1.17 -9.01 20.63
CA ASP A 113 -1.30 -10.41 20.24
C ASP A 113 -0.94 -10.66 18.76
N GLY A 114 -0.46 -9.62 18.05
CA GLY A 114 0.07 -9.72 16.70
C GLY A 114 -0.95 -9.63 15.59
N ALA A 115 -2.22 -9.28 15.84
CA ALA A 115 -3.18 -9.00 14.76
C ALA A 115 -2.77 -7.72 14.00
N LEU A 116 -3.11 -7.65 12.71
CA LEU A 116 -2.98 -6.42 11.93
C LEU A 116 -4.21 -5.55 12.16
N LEU A 117 -4.01 -4.32 12.62
CA LEU A 117 -5.06 -3.33 12.81
C LEU A 117 -5.10 -2.39 11.60
N ILE A 118 -6.30 -2.11 11.11
CA ILE A 118 -6.54 -1.23 9.96
C ILE A 118 -7.54 -0.16 10.39
N ALA A 119 -7.12 1.09 10.40
CA ALA A 119 -8.04 2.22 10.50
C ALA A 119 -8.66 2.51 9.13
N ASP A 120 -9.97 2.70 9.09
CA ASP A 120 -10.78 2.90 7.90
C ASP A 120 -11.67 4.14 8.11
N ASP A 121 -11.43 5.21 7.35
CA ASP A 121 -12.11 6.49 7.56
C ASP A 121 -13.49 6.55 6.90
N VAL A 122 -13.65 6.00 5.68
CA VAL A 122 -14.95 5.93 5.00
C VAL A 122 -15.91 4.97 5.71
N GLY A 123 -15.40 3.82 6.17
CA GLY A 123 -16.19 2.85 6.93
C GLY A 123 -16.40 3.24 8.39
N ASN A 124 -15.66 4.26 8.88
CA ASN A 124 -15.64 4.72 10.27
C ASN A 124 -15.43 3.57 11.27
N ALA A 125 -14.42 2.74 10.99
CA ALA A 125 -14.15 1.51 11.73
C ALA A 125 -12.66 1.27 11.94
N VAL A 126 -12.34 0.41 12.90
CA VAL A 126 -11.03 -0.22 13.04
C VAL A 126 -11.20 -1.73 12.92
N TRP A 127 -10.54 -2.31 11.93
CA TRP A 127 -10.57 -3.75 11.66
C TRP A 127 -9.38 -4.42 12.31
N ALA A 128 -9.60 -5.60 12.90
CA ALA A 128 -8.52 -6.48 13.35
C ALA A 128 -8.48 -7.72 12.45
N VAL A 129 -7.35 -7.93 11.77
CA VAL A 129 -7.11 -9.09 10.92
C VAL A 129 -6.28 -10.10 11.70
N THR A 130 -6.85 -11.27 11.92
CA THR A 130 -6.22 -12.39 12.62
C THR A 130 -6.02 -13.56 11.67
N GLY A 131 -5.09 -14.45 12.01
CA GLY A 131 -5.05 -15.76 11.38
C GLY A 131 -6.34 -16.52 11.72
N SER A 132 -6.90 -17.23 10.76
CA SER A 132 -7.87 -18.29 11.06
C SER A 132 -7.11 -19.31 11.91
N GLY A 133 -7.35 -19.34 13.22
CA GLY A 133 -6.73 -20.33 14.10
C GLY A 133 -6.80 -21.72 13.46
N SER A 134 -5.69 -22.45 13.48
CA SER A 134 -5.62 -23.85 13.05
C SER A 134 -6.45 -24.74 13.96
#